data_AF-A0A7K4TIR8-F1
#
_entry.id   AF-A0A7K4TIR8-F1
#
_cell.length_a   1.000
_cell.length_b   1.000
_cell.length_c   1.000
_cell.angle_alpha   90.00
_cell.angle_beta   90.00
_cell.angle_gamma   90.00
#
_symmetry.space_group_name_H-M   'P 1'
#
loop_
_entity.id
_entity.type
_entity.pdbx_description
1 polymer ?
#
loop_
_entity_poly.entity_id
_entity_poly.type
_entity_poly.pdbx_seq_one_letter_code
_entity_poly.pdbx_strand_id
1 'polypeptide(L)' 'SEIFPRDSSLKDKFIKHFTGPVTFSSECSKHFHRLYHNTRDCSTPAYYKRCARLLTRLAMSPLCTQS' A
#
# COMPACT_ATOMS: atom_id res chain seq x y z
N SER A 1 8.88 4.56 27.96
CA SER A 1 8.32 3.87 26.77
C SER A 1 8.86 4.54 25.53
N GLU A 2 9.88 3.96 24.91
CA GLU A 2 10.42 4.48 23.64
C GLU A 2 9.39 4.21 22.55
N ILE A 3 8.64 5.24 22.19
CA ILE A 3 7.80 5.21 21.00
C ILE A 3 8.78 5.33 19.84
N PHE A 4 9.27 4.20 19.34
CA PHE A 4 9.91 4.18 18.03
C PHE A 4 8.91 4.84 17.07
N PRO A 5 9.26 5.94 16.38
CA PRO A 5 8.42 6.43 15.31
C PRO A 5 8.37 5.25 14.34
N ARG A 6 7.23 4.53 14.33
CA ARG A 6 7.04 3.38 13.46
C ARG A 6 7.52 3.82 12.08
N ASP A 7 8.29 2.97 11.42
CA ASP A 7 8.81 3.15 10.07
C ASP A 7 7.71 3.37 8.99
N SER A 8 6.49 3.76 9.36
CA SER A 8 5.44 4.20 8.46
C SER A 8 5.94 5.28 7.50
N SER A 9 6.82 6.20 7.93
CA SER A 9 7.38 7.19 7.00
C SER A 9 8.30 6.56 5.94
N LEU A 10 9.06 5.51 6.28
CA LEU A 10 9.89 4.78 5.32
C LEU A 10 9.05 3.89 4.43
N LYS A 11 8.04 3.22 4.99
CA LYS A 11 7.05 2.45 4.24
C LYS A 11 6.38 3.31 3.19
N ASP A 12 5.80 4.44 3.60
CA ASP A 12 5.06 5.34 2.71
C ASP A 12 5.96 5.84 1.57
N LYS A 13 7.20 6.28 1.89
CA LYS A 13 8.17 6.74 0.88
C LYS A 13 8.57 5.62 -0.08
N PHE A 14 8.91 4.44 0.45
CA PHE A 14 9.35 3.30 -0.36
C PHE A 14 8.22 2.83 -1.28
N ILE A 15 7.03 2.58 -0.72
CA ILE A 15 5.89 2.11 -1.49
C ILE A 15 5.51 3.13 -2.56
N LYS A 16 5.40 4.43 -2.22
CA LYS A 16 5.10 5.49 -3.19
C LYS A 16 6.13 5.57 -4.32
N HIS A 17 7.41 5.36 -4.03
CA HIS A 17 8.46 5.33 -5.05
C HIS A 17 8.24 4.19 -6.06
N PHE A 18 7.86 3.00 -5.60
CA PHE A 18 7.65 1.84 -6.48
C PHE A 18 6.28 1.81 -7.15
N THR A 19 5.24 2.34 -6.53
CA THR A 19 3.90 2.39 -7.13
C THR A 19 3.75 3.56 -8.10
N GLY A 20 4.54 4.62 -7.94
CA GLY A 20 4.27 5.90 -8.60
C GLY A 20 2.99 6.56 -8.06
N PRO A 21 2.50 7.63 -8.72
CA PRO A 21 1.22 8.23 -8.40
C PRO A 21 0.10 7.23 -8.70
N VAL A 22 -0.57 6.74 -7.66
CA VAL A 22 -1.77 5.90 -7.77
C VAL A 22 -2.91 6.58 -7.05
N THR A 23 -4.08 6.59 -7.68
CA THR A 23 -5.33 7.05 -7.08
C THR A 23 -6.29 5.88 -7.01
N PHE A 24 -7.14 5.86 -6.00
CA PHE A 24 -8.10 4.79 -5.78
C PHE A 24 -9.48 5.41 -5.64
N SER A 25 -10.48 4.82 -6.31
CA SER A 25 -11.89 5.16 -6.09
C SER A 25 -12.30 4.92 -4.63
N SER A 26 -13.44 5.45 -4.20
CA SER A 26 -13.97 5.19 -2.85
C SER A 26 -14.19 3.69 -2.59
N GLU A 27 -14.69 2.96 -3.59
CA GLU A 27 -14.89 1.50 -3.60
C GLU A 27 -13.55 0.77 -3.38
N CYS A 28 -12.51 1.22 -4.09
CA CYS A 28 -11.19 0.62 -4.05
C CYS A 28 -10.39 1.02 -2.79
N SER A 29 -10.63 2.21 -2.24
CA SER A 29 -9.90 2.75 -1.08
C SER A 29 -10.01 1.85 0.16
N LYS A 30 -11.15 1.16 0.34
CA LYS A 30 -11.31 0.16 1.42
C LYS A 30 -10.37 -1.03 1.25
N HIS A 31 -10.23 -1.52 0.03
CA HIS A 31 -9.33 -2.63 -0.31
C HIS A 31 -7.86 -2.23 -0.17
N PHE A 32 -7.53 -1.01 -0.63
CA PHE A 32 -6.22 -0.42 -0.43
C PHE A 32 -5.87 -0.38 1.06
N HIS A 33 -6.74 0.19 1.89
CA HIS A 33 -6.49 0.34 3.33
C HIS A 33 -6.27 -1.01 4.01
N ARG A 34 -7.12 -2.01 3.70
CA ARG A 34 -6.96 -3.37 4.23
C ARG A 34 -5.63 -3.98 3.83
N LEU A 35 -5.24 -3.86 2.56
CA LEU A 35 -3.97 -4.41 2.09
C LEU A 35 -2.77 -3.72 2.74
N TYR A 36 -2.79 -2.38 2.75
CA TYR A 36 -1.69 -1.53 3.18
C TYR A 36 -1.39 -1.60 4.69
N HIS A 37 -2.42 -1.81 5.51
CA HIS A 37 -2.28 -1.80 6.97
C HIS A 37 -2.34 -3.20 7.60
N ASN A 38 -3.06 -4.15 7.00
CA ASN A 38 -3.38 -5.41 7.67
C ASN A 38 -2.67 -6.63 7.09
N THR A 39 -1.84 -6.48 6.05
CA THR A 39 -1.09 -7.60 5.46
C THR A 39 0.38 -7.56 5.85
N ARG A 40 0.98 -8.75 6.01
CA ARG A 40 2.40 -8.92 6.32
C ARG A 40 3.30 -8.30 5.24
N ASP A 41 2.88 -8.38 3.99
CA ASP A 41 3.61 -7.81 2.86
C ASP A 41 3.79 -6.29 3.02
N CYS A 42 2.81 -5.61 3.62
CA CYS A 42 2.82 -4.17 3.85
C CYS A 42 3.19 -3.76 5.29
N SER A 43 3.47 -4.70 6.20
CA SER A 43 3.88 -4.40 7.58
C SER A 43 5.35 -4.70 7.86
N THR A 44 5.98 -5.61 7.11
CA THR A 44 7.40 -5.98 7.30
C THR A 44 8.29 -5.38 6.19
N PRO A 45 9.34 -4.60 6.53
CA PRO A 45 10.19 -3.91 5.55
C PRO A 45 10.76 -4.81 4.44
N ALA A 46 11.15 -6.04 4.77
CA ALA A 46 11.66 -7.01 3.80
C ALA A 46 10.67 -7.36 2.67
N TYR A 47 9.38 -7.09 2.85
CA TYR A 47 8.33 -7.43 1.89
C TYR A 47 7.70 -6.21 1.19
N TYR A 48 8.18 -4.99 1.43
CA TYR A 48 7.59 -3.78 0.83
C TYR A 48 7.58 -3.79 -0.70
N LYS A 49 8.57 -4.40 -1.36
CA LYS A 49 8.52 -4.60 -2.82
C LYS A 49 7.32 -5.45 -3.26
N ARG A 50 6.94 -6.46 -2.47
CA ARG A 50 5.75 -7.29 -2.74
C ARG A 50 4.48 -6.49 -2.48
N CYS A 51 4.42 -5.72 -1.39
CA CYS A 51 3.32 -4.79 -1.13
C CYS A 51 3.09 -3.83 -2.30
N ALA A 52 4.14 -3.15 -2.79
CA ALA A 52 4.04 -2.25 -3.93
C ALA A 52 3.43 -2.93 -5.16
N ARG A 53 3.88 -4.16 -5.50
CA ARG A 53 3.31 -4.94 -6.60
C ARG A 53 1.83 -5.27 -6.40
N LEU A 54 1.40 -5.58 -5.18
CA LEU A 54 0.00 -5.85 -4.86
C LEU A 54 -0.85 -4.59 -5.02
N LEU A 55 -0.36 -3.45 -4.55
CA LEU A 55 -1.06 -2.17 -4.66
C LEU A 55 -1.19 -1.71 -6.11
N THR A 56 -0.15 -1.87 -6.93
CA THR A 56 -0.22 -1.57 -8.37
C THR A 56 -1.23 -2.48 -9.08
N ARG A 57 -1.27 -3.78 -8.74
CA ARG A 57 -2.28 -4.70 -9.29
C ARG A 57 -3.70 -4.33 -8.85
N LEU A 58 -3.86 -3.93 -7.59
CA LEU A 58 -5.15 -3.45 -7.09
C LEU A 58 -5.60 -2.21 -7.89
N ALA A 59 -4.71 -1.22 -8.07
CA ALA A 59 -5.01 0.01 -8.82
C ALA A 59 -5.47 -0.26 -10.26
N MET A 60 -4.95 -1.31 -10.91
CA MET A 60 -5.32 -1.70 -12.28
C MET A 60 -6.47 -2.72 -12.34
N SER A 61 -6.97 -3.20 -11.19
CA SER A 61 -8.04 -4.18 -11.17
C SER A 61 -9.38 -3.56 -11.59
N PRO A 62 -10.31 -4.34 -12.16
CA PRO A 62 -11.64 -3.84 -12.52
C PRO A 62 -12.36 -3.12 -11.37
N LEU A 63 -12.17 -3.58 -10.13
CA LEU A 63 -12.70 -2.95 -8.93
C LEU A 63 -12.26 -1.49 -8.75
N CYS A 64 -11.09 -1.13 -9.28
CA CYS A 64 -10.46 0.18 -9.09
C CYS A 64 -10.42 1.01 -10.37
N THR A 65 -10.59 0.41 -11.55
CA THR A 65 -10.65 1.08 -12.85
C THR A 65 -12.08 1.26 -13.37
N GLN A 66 -13.02 0.41 -12.95
CA GLN A 66 -14.45 0.59 -13.21
C GLN A 66 -15.06 1.35 -12.02
N SER A 67 -14.92 2.67 -12.07
CA SER A 67 -15.58 3.60 -11.16
C SER A 67 -16.11 4.79 -11.94
#